data_AF-A0A955WFS7-F1
#
_entry.id   AF-A0A955WFS7-F1
#
_cell.length_a   1.000
_cell.length_b   1.000
_cell.length_c   1.000
_cell.angle_alpha   90.00
_cell.angle_beta   90.00
_cell.angle_gamma   90.00
#
_symmetry.space_group_name_H-M   'P 1'
#
loop_
_entity.id
_entity.type
_entity.pdbx_description
1 polymer ?
#
loop_
_entity_poly.entity_id
_entity_poly.type
_entity_poly.pdbx_seq_one_letter_code
_entity_poly.pdbx_strand_id
1 'polypeptide(L)'
;MALALAAVVALSACDDAAEAPAAADMGWTGEVEVGDISAWQPVAAADDPFADHRPAEVDCPTDGYGREYTTFEVTTDSCHYATFAQPLPVDLRPGDHVVGSLWHLALYAPEAAEAHVALGVGAQVLWEQHIPIPGPEAVFDIDAVVAEAVPAGTPIFVHLHNHGANSWRWTNFEARR
;
A
#
# COMPACT_ATOMS: atom_id res chain seq x y z
N MET A 1 22.46 -31.62 64.13
CA MET A 1 22.30 -32.27 62.80
C MET A 1 20.86 -32.01 62.38
N ALA A 2 20.64 -30.94 61.61
CA ALA A 2 19.31 -30.40 61.31
C ALA A 2 18.69 -31.10 60.09
N LEU A 3 17.41 -31.46 60.20
CA LEU A 3 16.56 -31.93 59.11
C LEU A 3 16.38 -30.83 58.06
N ALA A 4 16.66 -31.13 56.79
CA ALA A 4 16.37 -30.25 55.67
C ALA A 4 14.91 -30.46 55.19
N LEU A 5 14.10 -29.39 55.24
CA LEU A 5 12.83 -29.27 54.54
C LEU A 5 13.08 -29.13 53.03
N ALA A 6 12.39 -29.92 52.21
CA ALA A 6 12.23 -29.63 50.79
C ALA A 6 10.77 -29.19 50.55
N ALA A 7 10.57 -27.89 50.33
CA ALA A 7 9.29 -27.34 49.88
C ALA A 7 9.31 -27.28 48.35
N VAL A 8 8.41 -28.03 47.71
CA VAL A 8 8.14 -27.95 46.27
C VAL A 8 7.24 -26.74 46.03
N VAL A 9 7.74 -25.74 45.32
CA VAL A 9 6.95 -24.59 44.86
C VAL A 9 6.40 -24.93 43.48
N ALA A 10 5.08 -25.10 43.38
CA ALA A 10 4.39 -25.16 42.09
C ALA A 10 4.09 -23.72 41.64
N LEU A 11 4.70 -23.29 40.54
CA LEU A 11 4.34 -22.06 39.85
C LEU A 11 3.11 -22.33 38.98
N SER A 12 1.97 -21.76 39.34
CA SER A 12 0.81 -21.66 38.46
C SER A 12 1.06 -20.58 37.42
N ALA A 13 1.03 -20.95 36.14
CA ALA A 13 1.01 -20.00 35.03
C ALA A 13 -0.32 -19.23 35.06
N CYS A 14 -0.27 -17.89 35.08
CA CYS A 14 -1.40 -17.07 34.67
C CYS A 14 -1.33 -16.95 33.15
N ASP A 15 -2.22 -17.67 32.48
CA ASP A 15 -2.53 -17.50 31.06
C ASP A 15 -3.60 -16.40 30.98
N ASP A 16 -3.16 -15.15 30.83
CA ASP A 16 -4.01 -14.03 30.44
C ASP A 16 -3.49 -13.50 29.10
N ALA A 17 -3.69 -14.30 28.05
CA ALA A 17 -3.73 -13.74 26.70
C ALA A 17 -4.98 -12.87 26.63
N ALA A 18 -4.83 -11.59 26.97
CA ALA A 18 -5.85 -10.59 26.76
C ALA A 18 -6.18 -10.57 25.25
N GLU A 19 -7.35 -11.12 24.91
CA GLU A 19 -7.96 -10.96 23.60
C GLU A 19 -8.02 -9.46 23.31
N ALA A 20 -7.35 -9.02 22.24
CA ALA A 20 -7.39 -7.63 21.84
C ALA A 20 -8.86 -7.24 21.66
N PRO A 21 -9.34 -6.13 22.25
CA PRO A 21 -10.71 -5.72 22.07
C PRO A 21 -10.95 -5.57 20.57
N ALA A 22 -11.97 -6.26 20.04
CA ALA A 22 -12.47 -6.02 18.70
C ALA A 22 -12.62 -4.50 18.56
N ALA A 23 -11.90 -3.91 17.59
CA ALA A 23 -11.94 -2.48 17.35
C ALA A 23 -13.40 -2.06 17.30
N ALA A 24 -13.79 -1.21 18.25
CA ALA A 24 -15.13 -0.67 18.27
C ALA A 24 -15.38 -0.02 16.91
N ASP A 25 -16.49 -0.37 16.28
CA ASP A 25 -17.04 0.28 15.09
C ASP A 25 -17.25 1.77 15.39
N MET A 26 -16.18 2.56 15.35
CA MET A 26 -16.25 4.01 15.27
C MET A 26 -16.55 4.36 13.83
N GLY A 27 -17.74 3.94 13.39
CA GLY A 27 -18.21 4.09 12.02
C GLY A 27 -18.06 5.52 11.57
N TRP A 28 -17.08 5.76 10.69
CA TRP A 28 -16.90 7.03 10.02
C TRP A 28 -18.01 7.23 9.00
N THR A 29 -18.38 8.49 8.78
CA THR A 29 -19.38 8.94 7.79
C THR A 29 -18.78 10.11 7.00
N GLY A 30 -18.93 10.13 5.67
CA GLY A 30 -18.34 11.17 4.83
C GLY A 30 -17.05 10.71 4.15
N GLU A 31 -16.00 11.54 4.17
CA GLU A 31 -14.68 11.23 3.60
C GLU A 31 -13.65 11.07 4.72
N VAL A 32 -12.80 10.06 4.61
CA VAL A 32 -11.68 9.84 5.53
C VAL A 32 -10.43 9.49 4.73
N GLU A 33 -9.31 10.12 5.05
CA GLU A 33 -8.04 9.80 4.40
C GLU A 33 -7.61 8.37 4.76
N VAL A 34 -7.26 7.59 3.74
CA VAL A 34 -6.81 6.20 3.85
C VAL A 34 -5.44 5.95 3.23
N GLY A 35 -4.92 6.92 2.47
CA GLY A 35 -3.55 6.93 1.98
C GLY A 35 -2.96 8.33 2.03
N ASP A 36 -2.07 8.57 3.00
CA ASP A 36 -1.29 9.81 3.12
C ASP A 36 -0.06 9.72 2.21
N ILE A 37 0.11 10.69 1.31
CA ILE A 37 1.28 10.82 0.42
C ILE A 37 2.63 10.88 1.16
N SER A 38 2.61 11.19 2.46
CA SER A 38 3.81 11.33 3.30
C SER A 38 4.20 10.03 4.00
N ALA A 39 3.34 9.00 3.97
CA ALA A 39 3.49 7.79 4.78
C ALA A 39 3.86 6.53 3.97
N TRP A 40 3.90 6.61 2.64
CA TRP A 40 4.27 5.50 1.77
C TRP A 40 5.68 4.98 2.04
N GLN A 41 5.80 3.68 2.33
CA GLN A 41 7.07 2.99 2.55
C GLN A 41 7.26 1.85 1.54
N PRO A 42 8.48 1.62 1.04
CA PRO A 42 8.73 0.54 0.08
C PRO A 42 8.41 -0.83 0.68
N VAL A 43 7.82 -1.70 -0.14
CA VAL A 43 7.46 -3.07 0.22
C VAL A 43 8.61 -4.01 -0.15
N ALA A 44 8.94 -4.94 0.76
CA ALA A 44 9.93 -5.97 0.50
C ALA A 44 9.41 -6.96 -0.56
N ALA A 45 10.31 -7.54 -1.36
CA ALA A 45 9.92 -8.45 -2.44
C ALA A 45 9.06 -9.65 -2.01
N ALA A 46 9.24 -10.13 -0.78
CA ALA A 46 8.47 -11.27 -0.24
C ALA A 46 7.02 -10.90 0.13
N ASP A 47 6.75 -9.60 0.33
CA ASP A 47 5.46 -9.07 0.78
C ASP A 47 4.73 -8.31 -0.34
N ASP A 48 5.29 -8.31 -1.55
CA ASP A 48 4.81 -7.54 -2.69
C ASP A 48 3.65 -8.29 -3.39
N PRO A 49 2.39 -7.79 -3.31
CA PRO A 49 1.26 -8.45 -3.94
C PRO A 49 1.31 -8.40 -5.47
N PHE A 50 2.21 -7.61 -6.06
CA PHE A 50 2.41 -7.47 -7.49
C PHE A 50 3.70 -8.17 -7.99
N ALA A 51 4.18 -9.17 -7.24
CA ALA A 51 5.45 -9.82 -7.54
C ALA A 51 5.50 -10.61 -8.87
N ASP A 52 4.35 -10.97 -9.46
CA ASP A 52 4.26 -11.81 -10.66
C ASP A 52 5.01 -11.25 -11.88
N HIS A 53 5.13 -9.92 -11.95
CA HIS A 53 5.79 -9.20 -13.04
C HIS A 53 6.98 -8.36 -12.53
N ARG A 54 7.49 -8.71 -11.34
CA ARG A 54 8.67 -8.09 -10.74
C ARG A 54 9.94 -8.44 -11.53
N PRO A 55 10.75 -7.46 -11.94
CA PRO A 55 12.07 -7.71 -12.52
C PRO A 55 12.98 -8.48 -11.56
N ALA A 56 13.89 -9.29 -12.10
CA ALA A 56 14.85 -10.06 -11.29
C ALA A 56 15.75 -9.16 -10.41
N GLU A 57 16.06 -7.96 -10.92
CA GLU A 57 16.80 -6.93 -10.20
C GLU A 57 15.95 -5.67 -10.20
N VAL A 58 15.65 -5.17 -9.00
CA VAL A 58 14.94 -3.90 -8.80
C VAL A 58 15.94 -2.92 -8.21
N ASP A 59 16.24 -1.86 -8.97
CA ASP A 59 16.94 -0.68 -8.49
C ASP A 59 15.91 0.43 -8.30
N CYS A 60 15.76 0.87 -7.05
CA CYS A 60 14.85 1.93 -6.64
C CYS A 60 15.45 2.61 -5.40
N PRO A 61 16.38 3.56 -5.60
CA PRO A 61 17.04 4.25 -4.51
C PRO A 61 16.06 5.19 -3.79
N THR A 62 16.40 5.57 -2.55
CA THR A 62 15.52 6.37 -1.69
C THR A 62 15.21 7.78 -2.20
N ASP A 63 15.97 8.27 -3.19
CA ASP A 63 15.72 9.54 -3.89
C ASP A 63 14.91 9.36 -5.19
N GLY A 64 14.58 8.13 -5.58
CA GLY A 64 13.72 7.81 -6.72
C GLY A 64 12.22 7.90 -6.42
N TYR A 65 11.84 8.16 -5.17
CA TYR A 65 10.45 8.35 -4.76
C TYR A 65 10.36 9.27 -3.55
N GLY A 66 9.17 9.81 -3.31
CA GLY A 66 8.89 10.58 -2.10
C GLY A 66 7.81 11.62 -2.30
N ARG A 67 7.55 12.39 -1.25
CA ARG A 67 6.57 13.46 -1.30
C ARG A 67 7.12 14.65 -2.10
N GLU A 68 6.43 14.99 -3.19
CA GLU A 68 6.64 16.21 -3.96
C GLU A 68 5.41 17.11 -3.81
N TYR A 69 5.55 18.23 -3.10
CA TYR A 69 4.46 19.16 -2.76
C TYR A 69 3.23 18.46 -2.15
N THR A 70 2.17 18.27 -2.94
CA THR A 70 0.88 17.69 -2.54
C THR A 70 0.66 16.32 -3.18
N THR A 71 1.73 15.68 -3.66
CA THR A 71 1.69 14.35 -4.27
C THR A 71 2.78 13.45 -3.71
N PHE A 72 2.56 12.14 -3.79
CA PHE A 72 3.62 11.15 -3.72
C PHE A 72 4.13 10.90 -5.15
N GLU A 73 5.40 11.14 -5.39
CA GLU A 73 6.04 10.98 -6.69
C GLU A 73 6.94 9.73 -6.72
N VAL A 74 6.96 9.05 -7.85
CA VAL A 74 7.99 8.07 -8.22
C VAL A 74 8.61 8.48 -9.54
N THR A 75 9.94 8.64 -9.55
CA THR A 75 10.72 8.97 -10.74
C THR A 75 11.34 7.69 -11.31
N THR A 76 10.87 7.33 -12.50
CA THR A 76 11.19 6.05 -13.13
C THR A 76 12.53 6.02 -13.87
N ASP A 77 13.21 7.16 -13.94
CA ASP A 77 14.61 7.28 -14.33
C ASP A 77 15.53 6.49 -13.38
N SER A 78 15.15 6.38 -12.10
CA SER A 78 15.91 5.66 -11.07
C SER A 78 15.11 4.58 -10.34
N CYS A 79 13.78 4.60 -10.38
CA CYS A 79 12.92 3.61 -9.73
C CYS A 79 11.86 3.09 -10.72
N HIS A 80 12.20 2.06 -11.49
CA HIS A 80 11.35 1.52 -12.57
C HIS A 80 10.32 0.49 -12.08
N TYR A 81 10.48 -0.03 -10.87
CA TYR A 81 9.56 -0.96 -10.23
C TYR A 81 9.55 -0.69 -8.72
N ALA A 82 8.37 -0.40 -8.16
CA ALA A 82 8.19 -0.37 -6.72
C ALA A 82 6.71 -0.54 -6.33
N THR A 83 6.52 -1.21 -5.20
CA THR A 83 5.27 -1.20 -4.46
C THR A 83 5.53 -0.49 -3.15
N PHE A 84 4.63 0.41 -2.76
CA PHE A 84 4.67 1.12 -1.49
C PHE A 84 3.43 0.79 -0.67
N ALA A 85 3.58 0.73 0.64
CA ALA A 85 2.49 0.44 1.56
C ALA A 85 2.42 1.42 2.71
N GLN A 86 1.23 1.52 3.28
CA GLN A 86 0.97 2.08 4.61
C GLN A 86 -0.22 1.34 5.24
N PRO A 87 -0.38 1.34 6.57
CA PRO A 87 -1.54 0.71 7.21
C PRO A 87 -2.80 1.54 7.00
N LEU A 88 -3.94 0.90 6.74
CA LEU A 88 -5.23 1.58 6.75
C LEU A 88 -5.53 2.16 8.14
N PRO A 89 -5.97 3.43 8.24
CA PRO A 89 -6.32 4.04 9.53
C PRO A 89 -7.72 3.65 10.04
N VAL A 90 -8.57 3.11 9.16
CA VAL A 90 -9.97 2.76 9.44
C VAL A 90 -10.36 1.45 8.76
N ASP A 91 -11.46 0.85 9.22
CA ASP A 91 -12.09 -0.25 8.51
C ASP A 91 -12.77 0.25 7.23
N LEU A 92 -12.56 -0.51 6.14
CA LEU A 92 -13.34 -0.39 4.90
C LEU A 92 -14.42 -1.47 4.87
N ARG A 93 -15.60 -1.09 4.39
CA ARG A 93 -16.76 -1.97 4.24
C ARG A 93 -17.02 -2.24 2.77
N PRO A 94 -17.68 -3.37 2.45
CA PRO A 94 -18.18 -3.59 1.10
C PRO A 94 -19.06 -2.42 0.66
N GLY A 95 -18.77 -1.87 -0.52
CA GLY A 95 -19.45 -0.70 -1.09
C GLY A 95 -18.85 0.65 -0.73
N ASP A 96 -17.87 0.73 0.18
CA ASP A 96 -17.09 1.96 0.35
C ASP A 96 -16.28 2.21 -0.94
N HIS A 97 -16.06 3.49 -1.29
CA HIS A 97 -15.26 3.88 -2.45
C HIS A 97 -13.91 4.44 -2.00
N VAL A 98 -12.80 3.88 -2.48
CA VAL A 98 -11.47 4.46 -2.31
C VAL A 98 -11.17 5.33 -3.53
N VAL A 99 -11.03 6.62 -3.31
CA VAL A 99 -10.87 7.62 -4.35
C VAL A 99 -9.52 8.31 -4.27
N GLY A 100 -9.03 8.76 -5.42
CA GLY A 100 -7.78 9.50 -5.53
C GLY A 100 -7.51 9.85 -6.99
N SER A 101 -6.31 10.32 -7.29
CA SER A 101 -5.89 10.53 -8.66
C SER A 101 -4.43 10.14 -8.86
N LEU A 102 -4.13 9.70 -10.08
CA LEU A 102 -2.80 9.40 -10.55
C LEU A 102 -2.57 10.14 -11.87
N TRP A 103 -1.39 10.71 -12.06
CA TRP A 103 -1.03 11.28 -13.34
C TRP A 103 0.44 11.09 -13.68
N HIS A 104 0.72 11.19 -14.98
CA HIS A 104 2.07 11.17 -15.53
C HIS A 104 2.15 12.10 -16.75
N LEU A 105 3.35 12.57 -17.08
CA LEU A 105 3.61 13.29 -18.33
C LEU A 105 3.75 12.30 -19.49
N ALA A 106 3.95 12.80 -20.71
CA ALA A 106 4.11 11.95 -21.88
C ALA A 106 5.18 10.86 -21.66
N LEU A 107 4.79 9.61 -21.93
CA LEU A 107 5.61 8.42 -21.71
C LEU A 107 6.50 8.16 -22.92
N TYR A 108 7.76 7.83 -22.66
CA TYR A 108 8.73 7.53 -23.70
C TYR A 108 9.56 6.28 -23.35
N ALA A 109 9.70 5.41 -24.35
CA ALA A 109 10.67 4.32 -24.39
C ALA A 109 11.13 4.11 -25.85
N PRO A 110 12.36 3.62 -26.07
CA PRO A 110 12.86 3.33 -27.42
C PRO A 110 12.14 2.15 -28.09
N GLU A 111 11.65 1.21 -27.28
CA GLU A 111 10.87 0.05 -27.71
C GLU A 111 9.48 0.10 -27.08
N ALA A 112 8.49 -0.50 -27.75
CA ALA A 112 7.14 -0.57 -27.22
C ALA A 112 7.15 -1.36 -25.90
N ALA A 113 6.55 -0.77 -24.88
CA ALA A 113 6.43 -1.36 -23.55
C ALA A 113 5.10 -0.98 -22.92
N GLU A 114 4.90 -1.38 -21.67
CA GLU A 114 3.68 -1.12 -20.92
C GLU A 114 4.04 -0.72 -19.48
N ALA A 115 3.38 0.32 -18.96
CA ALA A 115 3.40 0.60 -17.53
C ALA A 115 2.24 -0.12 -16.85
N HIS A 116 2.49 -0.67 -15.67
CA HIS A 116 1.47 -1.16 -14.76
C HIS A 116 1.41 -0.28 -13.52
N VAL A 117 0.22 0.23 -13.20
CA VAL A 117 -0.05 0.98 -11.98
C VAL A 117 -1.27 0.40 -11.29
N ALA A 118 -1.22 0.29 -9.96
CA ALA A 118 -2.32 -0.29 -9.21
C ALA A 118 -2.48 0.32 -7.82
N LEU A 119 -3.71 0.24 -7.32
CA LEU A 119 -4.10 0.45 -5.94
C LEU A 119 -4.57 -0.90 -5.39
N GLY A 120 -3.92 -1.38 -4.34
CA GLY A 120 -4.26 -2.64 -3.69
C GLY A 120 -4.58 -2.46 -2.20
N VAL A 121 -5.24 -3.44 -1.60
CA VAL A 121 -5.43 -3.52 -0.16
C VAL A 121 -5.42 -4.97 0.30
N GLY A 122 -4.54 -5.30 1.26
CA GLY A 122 -4.31 -6.68 1.66
C GLY A 122 -3.94 -7.56 0.45
N ALA A 123 -4.78 -8.55 0.14
CA ALA A 123 -4.61 -9.43 -1.03
C ALA A 123 -5.45 -9.01 -2.26
N GLN A 124 -6.16 -7.89 -2.19
CA GLN A 124 -7.08 -7.44 -3.23
C GLN A 124 -6.46 -6.33 -4.08
N VAL A 125 -6.63 -6.40 -5.39
CA VAL A 125 -6.41 -5.28 -6.29
C VAL A 125 -7.73 -4.53 -6.41
N LEU A 126 -7.76 -3.27 -5.94
CA LEU A 126 -8.96 -2.43 -5.98
C LEU A 126 -9.10 -1.74 -7.34
N TRP A 127 -7.98 -1.34 -7.93
CA TRP A 127 -7.91 -0.65 -9.21
C TRP A 127 -6.54 -0.88 -9.85
N GLU A 128 -6.49 -1.04 -11.17
CA GLU A 128 -5.25 -1.15 -11.92
C GLU A 128 -5.40 -0.62 -13.34
N GLN A 129 -4.29 -0.18 -13.93
CA GLN A 129 -4.20 0.21 -15.33
C GLN A 129 -2.92 -0.32 -15.95
N HIS A 130 -3.04 -0.75 -17.20
CA HIS A 130 -1.95 -1.13 -18.08
C HIS A 130 -1.89 -0.11 -19.23
N ILE A 131 -0.78 0.63 -19.33
CA ILE A 131 -0.69 1.85 -20.15
C ILE A 131 0.42 1.67 -21.20
N PRO A 132 0.12 1.77 -22.50
CA PRO A 132 1.12 1.60 -23.55
C PRO A 132 2.16 2.73 -23.53
N ILE A 133 3.42 2.36 -23.78
CA ILE A 133 4.57 3.27 -23.90
C ILE A 133 5.18 3.09 -25.31
N PRO A 134 5.45 4.18 -26.07
CA PRO A 134 5.21 5.59 -25.72
C PRO A 134 3.72 5.97 -25.76
N GLY A 135 3.36 7.03 -25.04
CA GLY A 135 1.97 7.49 -24.93
C GLY A 135 1.88 8.96 -24.48
N PRO A 136 0.72 9.63 -24.68
CA PRO A 136 0.53 11.00 -24.20
C PRO A 136 0.50 11.07 -22.67
N GLU A 137 0.59 12.27 -22.12
CA GLU A 137 0.26 12.51 -20.71
C GLU A 137 -1.19 12.09 -20.40
N ALA A 138 -1.42 11.64 -19.17
CA ALA A 138 -2.75 11.25 -18.73
C ALA A 138 -2.95 11.54 -17.24
N VAL A 139 -4.21 11.77 -16.89
CA VAL A 139 -4.71 11.83 -15.53
C VAL A 139 -5.77 10.73 -15.40
N PHE A 140 -5.68 9.97 -14.33
CA PHE A 140 -6.60 8.91 -13.97
C PHE A 140 -7.31 9.30 -12.68
N ASP A 141 -8.63 9.42 -12.75
CA ASP A 141 -9.47 9.46 -11.56
C ASP A 141 -9.63 8.03 -11.05
N ILE A 142 -9.16 7.79 -9.83
CA ILE A 142 -9.31 6.50 -9.16
C ILE A 142 -10.61 6.57 -8.36
N ASP A 143 -11.50 5.63 -8.63
CA ASP A 143 -12.74 5.43 -7.89
C ASP A 143 -13.00 3.92 -7.78
N ALA A 144 -12.44 3.32 -6.73
CA ALA A 144 -12.36 1.88 -6.55
C ALA A 144 -13.35 1.40 -5.49
N VAL A 145 -14.26 0.49 -5.85
CA VAL A 145 -15.26 -0.04 -4.93
C VAL A 145 -14.67 -1.21 -4.14
N VAL A 146 -14.75 -1.11 -2.82
CA VAL A 146 -14.33 -2.16 -1.90
C VAL A 146 -15.33 -3.33 -1.97
N ALA A 147 -14.85 -4.52 -2.32
CA ALA A 147 -15.72 -5.69 -2.53
C ALA A 147 -15.99 -6.48 -1.23
N GLU A 148 -15.03 -6.52 -0.31
CA GLU A 148 -15.11 -7.26 0.95
C GLU A 148 -14.66 -6.38 2.11
N ALA A 149 -15.05 -6.72 3.34
CA ALA A 149 -14.64 -5.96 4.50
C ALA A 149 -13.12 -6.04 4.69
N VAL A 150 -12.48 -4.89 4.91
CA VAL A 150 -11.04 -4.78 5.15
C VAL A 150 -10.80 -4.11 6.51
N PRO A 151 -10.20 -4.81 7.48
CA PRO A 151 -9.90 -4.22 8.78
C PRO A 151 -8.86 -3.10 8.70
N ALA A 152 -8.97 -2.11 9.60
CA ALA A 152 -7.93 -1.15 9.89
C ALA A 152 -6.61 -1.88 10.19
N GLY A 153 -5.50 -1.24 9.84
CA GLY A 153 -4.16 -1.83 9.93
C GLY A 153 -3.81 -2.77 8.78
N THR A 154 -4.78 -3.22 7.97
CA THR A 154 -4.48 -3.94 6.73
C THR A 154 -3.68 -3.00 5.81
N PRO A 155 -2.59 -3.46 5.16
CA PRO A 155 -1.83 -2.61 4.26
C PRO A 155 -2.66 -2.19 3.04
N ILE A 156 -2.65 -0.90 2.73
CA ILE A 156 -3.03 -0.37 1.41
C ILE A 156 -1.74 -0.16 0.61
N PHE A 157 -1.80 -0.38 -0.70
CA PHE A 157 -0.66 -0.39 -1.59
C PHE A 157 -0.84 0.54 -2.77
N VAL A 158 0.20 1.28 -3.15
CA VAL A 158 0.35 1.81 -4.52
C VAL A 158 1.48 1.08 -5.21
N HIS A 159 1.29 0.75 -6.47
CA HIS A 159 2.25 0.01 -7.28
C HIS A 159 2.57 0.75 -8.57
N LEU A 160 3.83 0.67 -8.97
CA LEU A 160 4.33 1.14 -10.25
C LEU A 160 5.34 0.15 -10.82
N HIS A 161 5.15 -0.20 -12.08
CA HIS A 161 6.15 -0.79 -12.94
C HIS A 161 6.12 -0.02 -14.26
N ASN A 162 7.20 0.69 -14.61
CA ASN A 162 7.26 1.52 -15.81
C ASN A 162 8.59 1.34 -16.53
N HIS A 163 8.50 1.05 -17.82
CA HIS A 163 9.66 0.96 -18.71
C HIS A 163 9.91 2.32 -19.39
N GLY A 164 10.80 3.13 -18.82
CA GLY A 164 11.16 4.43 -19.39
C GLY A 164 11.38 5.50 -18.32
N ALA A 165 11.81 6.67 -18.76
CA ALA A 165 12.04 7.85 -17.91
C ALA A 165 10.76 8.69 -17.81
N ASN A 166 10.24 8.89 -16.60
CA ASN A 166 9.06 9.71 -16.30
C ASN A 166 8.86 9.92 -14.79
N SER A 167 7.99 10.86 -14.44
CA SER A 167 7.46 11.07 -13.10
C SER A 167 5.99 10.67 -13.00
N TRP A 168 5.68 9.80 -12.04
CA TRP A 168 4.31 9.34 -11.73
C TRP A 168 3.90 9.88 -10.37
N ARG A 169 2.70 10.44 -10.27
CA ARG A 169 2.27 11.15 -9.06
C ARG A 169 0.88 10.75 -8.62
N TRP A 170 0.78 10.37 -7.35
CA TRP A 170 -0.48 10.09 -6.66
C TRP A 170 -0.83 11.24 -5.73
N THR A 171 -2.12 11.57 -5.65
CA THR A 171 -2.66 12.38 -4.55
C THR A 171 -2.89 11.54 -3.30
N ASN A 172 -3.37 12.17 -2.22
CA ASN A 172 -3.95 11.41 -1.12
C ASN A 172 -5.11 10.54 -1.62
N PHE A 173 -5.36 9.45 -0.89
CA PHE A 173 -6.53 8.61 -1.08
C PHE A 173 -7.52 8.82 0.05
N GLU A 174 -8.79 8.89 -0.30
CA GLU A 174 -9.89 9.02 0.65
C GLU A 174 -10.83 7.82 0.49
N ALA A 175 -11.36 7.30 1.59
CA ALA A 175 -12.50 6.41 1.56
C ALA A 175 -13.80 7.24 1.71
N ARG A 176 -14.81 6.91 0.90
CA ARG A 176 -16.15 7.51 0.92
C ARG A 176 -17.19 6.45 1.26
N ARG A 177 -18.13 6.81 2.13
CA ARG A 177 -19.23 5.96 2.58
C ARG A 177 -20.56 6.70 2.54
#